data_AF-A0AAE4TTG1-F1
#
_entry.id   AF-A0AAE4TTG1-F1
#
_cell.length_a   1.000
_cell.length_b   1.000
_cell.length_c   1.000
_cell.angle_alpha   90.00
_cell.angle_beta   90.00
_cell.angle_gamma   90.00
#
_symmetry.space_group_name_H-M   'P 1'
#
loop_
_entity.id
_entity.type
_entity.pdbx_description
1 polymer ?
#
loop_
_entity_poly.entity_id
_entity_poly.type
_entity_poly.pdbx_seq_one_letter_code
_entity_poly.pdbx_strand_id
1 'polypeptide(L)'
;MINFKPENLNQLLKVMLISANKSYDAIKDYECTGEAVIFRVDFEYIDVSLMIVDMLGRTAARFNILPFAKPDTNEIDYIQFQVYSINEGNFKEVMDTM
;
A
#
# COMPACT_ATOMS: atom_id res chain seq x y z
N MET A 1 -9.92 6.73 -12.89
CA MET A 1 -10.18 7.63 -11.74
C MET A 1 -10.44 6.77 -10.52
N ILE A 2 -9.78 7.04 -9.40
CA ILE A 2 -9.96 6.28 -8.16
C ILE A 2 -11.37 6.47 -7.60
N ASN A 3 -11.93 5.44 -6.94
CA ASN A 3 -13.26 5.48 -6.31
C ASN A 3 -13.19 5.77 -4.79
N PHE A 4 -12.07 6.28 -4.29
CA PHE A 4 -11.85 6.50 -2.86
C PHE A 4 -11.04 7.75 -2.61
N LYS A 5 -11.07 8.23 -1.36
CA LYS A 5 -10.22 9.33 -0.90
C LYS A 5 -8.82 8.78 -0.58
N PRO A 6 -7.75 9.29 -1.22
CA PRO A 6 -6.38 8.86 -0.92
C PRO A 6 -6.02 8.94 0.57
N GLU A 7 -6.58 9.90 1.30
CA GLU A 7 -6.33 10.09 2.73
C GLU A 7 -6.82 8.90 3.56
N ASN A 8 -7.94 8.29 3.16
CA ASN A 8 -8.50 7.14 3.87
C ASN A 8 -7.57 5.92 3.75
N LEU A 9 -7.06 5.66 2.54
CA LEU A 9 -6.10 4.57 2.33
C LEU A 9 -4.79 4.82 3.11
N ASN A 10 -4.30 6.06 3.10
CA ASN A 10 -3.13 6.45 3.88
C ASN A 10 -3.34 6.22 5.39
N GLN A 11 -4.50 6.62 5.91
CA GLN A 11 -4.85 6.39 7.31
C GLN A 11 -4.91 4.89 7.65
N LEU A 12 -5.50 4.07 6.77
CA LEU A 12 -5.53 2.63 6.97
C LEU A 12 -4.12 2.02 7.02
N LEU A 13 -3.23 2.45 6.10
CA LEU A 13 -1.82 2.03 6.10
C LEU A 13 -1.13 2.42 7.41
N LYS A 14 -1.32 3.65 7.89
CA LYS A 14 -0.75 4.12 9.17
C LYS A 14 -1.21 3.28 10.35
N VAL A 15 -2.51 3.07 10.49
CA VAL A 15 -3.09 2.31 11.60
C VAL A 15 -2.57 0.87 11.58
N MET A 16 -2.58 0.22 10.41
CA MET A 16 -2.09 -1.14 10.25
C MET A 16 -0.62 -1.29 10.67
N LEU A 17 0.26 -0.38 10.21
CA LEU A 17 1.68 -0.44 10.54
C LEU A 17 1.95 -0.16 12.02
N ILE A 18 1.29 0.84 12.61
CA ILE A 18 1.43 1.18 14.02
C ILE A 18 0.97 0.01 14.90
N SER A 19 -0.18 -0.60 14.59
CA SER A 19 -0.70 -1.77 15.32
C SER A 19 0.23 -2.98 15.26
N ALA A 20 1.04 -3.08 14.20
CA ALA A 20 2.06 -4.11 14.04
C ALA A 20 3.45 -3.71 14.55
N ASN A 21 3.57 -2.58 15.24
CA ASN A 21 4.83 -2.01 15.73
C ASN A 21 5.87 -1.79 14.61
N LYS A 22 5.40 -1.30 13.45
CA LYS A 22 6.21 -0.94 12.27
C LYS A 22 6.18 0.58 12.05
N SER A 23 7.27 1.14 11.51
CA SER A 23 7.31 2.57 11.17
C SER A 23 6.53 2.85 9.89
N TYR A 24 5.75 3.93 9.88
CA TYR A 24 5.12 4.44 8.66
C TYR A 24 6.15 4.99 7.66
N ASP A 25 7.35 5.34 8.11
CA ASP A 25 8.44 5.84 7.24
C ASP A 25 8.97 4.78 6.26
N ALA A 26 8.58 3.51 6.46
CA ALA A 26 8.83 2.44 5.49
C ALA A 26 8.05 2.64 4.17
N ILE A 27 6.96 3.42 4.19
CA ILE A 27 6.21 3.82 3.00
C ILE A 27 6.78 5.14 2.47
N LYS A 28 7.23 5.12 1.22
CA LYS A 28 7.80 6.27 0.53
C LYS A 28 6.96 6.69 -0.67
N ASP A 29 7.08 7.96 -1.02
CA ASP A 29 6.52 8.55 -2.23
C ASP A 29 5.02 8.28 -2.43
N TYR A 30 4.24 8.47 -1.36
CA TYR A 30 2.79 8.35 -1.40
C TYR A 30 2.19 9.49 -2.22
N GLU A 31 1.68 9.17 -3.41
CA GLU A 31 1.12 10.12 -4.35
C GLU A 31 -0.21 9.67 -4.94
N CYS A 32 -1.04 10.62 -5.35
CA CYS A 32 -2.27 10.36 -6.10
C CYS A 32 -2.16 11.00 -7.48
N THR A 33 -2.25 10.17 -8.53
CA THR A 33 -2.16 10.62 -9.92
C THR A 33 -3.54 10.98 -10.51
N GLY A 34 -4.61 10.88 -9.72
CA GLY A 34 -6.00 10.93 -10.18
C GLY A 34 -6.51 9.59 -10.73
N GLU A 35 -5.61 8.75 -11.26
CA GLU A 35 -5.95 7.41 -11.75
C GLU A 35 -5.63 6.29 -10.76
N ALA A 36 -4.59 6.48 -9.96
CA ALA A 36 -4.16 5.55 -8.91
C ALA A 36 -3.57 6.31 -7.73
N VAL A 37 -3.58 5.66 -6.58
CA VAL A 37 -2.64 5.96 -5.50
C VAL A 37 -1.40 5.10 -5.69
N ILE A 38 -0.23 5.72 -5.67
CA ILE A 38 1.06 5.06 -5.85
C ILE A 38 1.89 5.31 -4.60
N PHE A 39 2.60 4.28 -4.15
CA PHE A 39 3.62 4.38 -3.11
C PHE A 39 4.59 3.22 -3.24
N ARG A 40 5.75 3.30 -2.59
CA ARG A 40 6.75 2.23 -2.58
C ARG A 40 7.25 1.90 -1.19
N VAL A 41 7.79 0.70 -1.08
CA VAL A 41 8.42 0.18 0.13
C VAL A 41 9.77 -0.42 -0.29
N ASP A 42 10.86 0.03 0.31
CA ASP A 42 12.19 -0.52 0.05
C ASP A 42 12.21 -2.02 0.36
N PHE A 43 13.00 -2.79 -0.39
CA PHE A 43 13.04 -4.24 -0.26
C PHE A 43 13.56 -4.70 1.11
N GLU A 44 14.31 -3.86 1.83
CA GLU A 44 14.72 -4.12 3.22
C GLU A 44 13.53 -4.27 4.19
N TYR A 45 12.36 -3.69 3.85
CA TYR A 45 11.09 -3.80 4.57
C TYR A 45 10.09 -4.71 3.85
N ILE A 46 10.56 -5.85 3.33
CA ILE A 46 9.70 -6.81 2.62
C ILE A 46 8.54 -7.34 3.49
N ASP A 47 8.73 -7.41 4.79
CA ASP A 47 7.69 -7.77 5.75
C ASP A 47 6.53 -6.75 5.75
N VAL A 48 6.84 -5.45 5.72
CA VAL A 48 5.85 -4.37 5.53
C VAL A 48 5.12 -4.54 4.21
N SER A 49 5.85 -4.86 3.14
CA SER A 49 5.22 -5.11 1.83
C SER A 49 4.21 -6.27 1.90
N LEU A 50 4.57 -7.39 2.54
CA LEU A 50 3.66 -8.54 2.69
C LEU A 50 2.41 -8.20 3.49
N MET A 51 2.53 -7.37 4.53
CA MET A 51 1.38 -6.89 5.31
C MET A 51 0.45 -6.01 4.48
N ILE A 52 1.01 -5.12 3.65
CA ILE A 52 0.23 -4.29 2.73
C ILE A 52 -0.50 -5.15 1.70
N VAL A 53 0.14 -6.21 1.18
CA VAL A 53 -0.49 -7.16 0.26
C VAL A 53 -1.70 -7.85 0.89
N ASP A 54 -1.59 -8.34 2.14
CA ASP A 54 -2.72 -8.95 2.85
C ASP A 54 -3.88 -7.94 3.04
N MET A 55 -3.55 -6.72 3.47
CA MET A 55 -4.55 -5.66 3.65
C MET A 55 -5.26 -5.29 2.33
N LEU A 56 -4.50 -5.09 1.25
CA LEU A 56 -5.06 -4.78 -0.07
C LEU A 56 -5.85 -5.96 -0.64
N GLY A 57 -5.43 -7.20 -0.40
CA GLY A 57 -6.19 -8.38 -0.81
C GLY A 57 -7.60 -8.46 -0.21
N ARG A 58 -7.81 -7.83 0.95
CA ARG A 58 -9.12 -7.76 1.63
C ARG A 58 -9.93 -6.52 1.24
N THR A 59 -9.25 -5.39 1.02
CA THR A 59 -9.90 -4.08 0.92
C THR A 59 -9.92 -3.49 -0.49
N ALA A 60 -8.95 -3.86 -1.35
CA ALA A 60 -8.84 -3.33 -2.70
C ALA A 60 -9.61 -4.19 -3.71
N ALA A 61 -10.29 -3.54 -4.65
CA ALA A 61 -10.93 -4.21 -5.76
C ALA A 61 -9.99 -4.33 -6.98
N ARG A 62 -9.06 -3.38 -7.13
CA ARG A 62 -8.05 -3.40 -8.19
C ARG A 62 -6.76 -2.72 -7.73
N PHE A 63 -5.66 -3.47 -7.77
CA PHE A 63 -4.32 -2.97 -7.46
C PHE A 63 -3.24 -3.77 -8.22
N ASN A 64 -2.06 -3.18 -8.37
CA ASN A 64 -0.86 -3.82 -8.90
C ASN A 64 0.27 -3.78 -7.87
N ILE A 65 1.14 -4.79 -7.93
CA ILE A 65 2.38 -4.87 -7.16
C ILE A 65 3.51 -5.06 -8.18
N LEU A 66 4.49 -4.16 -8.18
CA LEU A 66 5.56 -4.12 -9.15
C LEU A 66 6.92 -4.09 -8.43
N PRO A 67 7.75 -5.15 -8.54
CA PRO A 67 9.12 -5.09 -8.06
C PRO A 67 10.00 -4.29 -9.02
N PHE A 68 10.86 -3.43 -8.49
CA PHE A 68 11.85 -2.67 -9.24
C PHE A 68 13.25 -3.07 -8.79
N ALA A 69 14.14 -3.37 -9.73
CA ALA A 69 15.52 -3.73 -9.46
C ALA A 69 16.44 -2.51 -9.43
N LYS A 70 17.55 -2.58 -8.68
CA LYS A 70 18.59 -1.53 -8.77
C LYS A 70 19.18 -1.54 -10.18
N PRO A 71 19.54 -0.37 -10.75
CA PRO A 71 20.20 -0.30 -12.05
C PRO A 71 21.41 -1.24 -12.12
N ASP A 72 21.53 -1.96 -13.23
CA ASP A 72 22.65 -2.87 -13.53
C ASP A 72 22.84 -4.03 -12.53
N THR A 73 21.82 -4.38 -11.76
CA THR A 73 21.83 -5.55 -10.86
C THR A 73 20.57 -6.41 -11.01
N ASN A 74 20.61 -7.62 -10.44
CA ASN A 74 19.43 -8.47 -10.26
C ASN A 74 18.79 -8.32 -8.86
N GLU A 75 19.26 -7.36 -8.05
CA GLU A 75 18.72 -7.13 -6.71
C GLU A 75 17.48 -6.24 -6.77
N ILE A 76 16.40 -6.67 -6.11
CA ILE A 76 15.21 -5.84 -5.95
C ILE A 76 15.56 -4.68 -5.01
N ASP A 77 15.26 -3.46 -5.47
CA ASP A 77 15.46 -2.21 -4.73
C ASP A 77 14.23 -1.89 -3.88
N TYR A 78 13.05 -1.88 -4.51
CA TYR A 78 11.78 -1.60 -3.83
C TYR A 78 10.61 -2.30 -4.52
N ILE A 79 9.51 -2.40 -3.76
CA ILE A 79 8.21 -2.84 -4.24
C ILE A 79 7.31 -1.62 -4.36
N GLN A 80 6.76 -1.39 -5.56
CA GLN A 80 5.78 -0.34 -5.80
C GLN A 80 4.37 -0.92 -5.78
N PHE A 81 3.47 -0.20 -5.11
CA PHE A 81 2.05 -0.48 -5.06
C PHE A 81 1.30 0.57 -5.88
N GLN A 82 0.32 0.12 -6.66
CA GLN A 82 -0.60 1.00 -7.37
C GLN A 82 -2.02 0.57 -7.07
N VAL A 83 -2.79 1.41 -6.37
CA VAL A 83 -4.16 1.11 -5.97
C VAL A 83 -5.12 1.94 -6.81
N TYR A 84 -5.98 1.28 -7.57
CA TYR A 84 -6.90 1.93 -8.50
C TYR A 84 -8.32 2.01 -7.96
N SER A 85 -8.74 1.00 -7.19
CA SER A 85 -10.05 1.01 -6.56
C SER A 85 -10.10 0.17 -5.31
N ILE A 86 -10.96 0.57 -4.37
CA ILE A 86 -11.28 -0.18 -3.16
C ILE A 86 -12.70 -0.73 -3.21
N ASN A 87 -12.92 -1.81 -2.48
CA ASN A 87 -14.25 -2.28 -2.13
C ASN A 87 -14.71 -1.52 -0.88
N GLU A 88 -15.65 -0.58 -1.03
CA GLU A 88 -16.12 0.27 0.07
C GLU A 88 -16.69 -0.52 1.26
N GLY A 89 -17.37 -1.65 1.01
CA GLY A 89 -17.94 -2.48 2.06
C GLY A 89 -16.84 -3.08 2.95
N ASN A 90 -15.87 -3.75 2.33
CA ASN A 90 -14.75 -4.37 3.05
C ASN A 90 -13.84 -3.30 3.68
N PHE A 91 -13.62 -2.19 3.00
CA PHE A 91 -12.81 -1.10 3.51
C PHE A 91 -13.42 -0.49 4.78
N LYS A 92 -14.74 -0.26 4.77
CA LYS A 92 -15.45 0.26 5.95
C LYS A 92 -15.40 -0.75 7.10
N GLU A 93 -15.63 -2.03 6.84
CA GLU A 93 -15.56 -3.09 7.85
C GLU A 93 -14.18 -3.17 8.51
N VAL A 94 -13.10 -3.06 7.72
CA VAL A 94 -11.73 -3.04 8.27
C VAL A 94 -11.48 -1.77 9.09
N MET A 95 -11.97 -0.61 8.66
CA MET A 95 -11.84 0.64 9.42
C MET A 95 -12.64 0.64 10.73
N ASP A 96 -13.80 -0.02 10.76
CA ASP A 96 -14.68 -0.10 11.94
C ASP A 96 -14.19 -1.14 12.97
N THR A 97 -13.33 -2.09 12.57
CA THR A 97 -12.81 -3.19 13.42
C THR A 97 -11.40 -2.97 13.95
N MET A 98 -10.73 -1.90 13.51
CA MET A 98 -9.42 -1.44 14.02
C MET A 98 -9.58 -0.40 15.12
#